data_AF-A0A382CQ14-F1
#
_entry.id   AF-A0A382CQ14-F1
#
_cell.length_a   1.000
_cell.length_b   1.000
_cell.length_c   1.000
_cell.angle_alpha   90.00
_cell.angle_beta   90.00
_cell.angle_gamma   90.00
#
_symmetry.space_group_name_H-M   'P 1'
#
loop_
_entity.id
_entity.type
_entity.pdbx_description
1 polymer ?
#
loop_
_entity_poly.entity_id
_entity_poly.type
_entity_poly.pdbx_seq_one_letter_code
_entity_poly.pdbx_strand_id
1 'polypeptide(L)' 'MNKLLYLKDAQIKDFIEKLFYAYRETFADPKKILNKHSFGIAHLKALHLISKYEGLTITELILKLKITKQSLNRVL' A
#
# COMPACT_ATOMS: atom_id res chain seq x y z
N MET A 1 -8.93 -42.70 -12.49
CA MET A 1 -8.38 -41.53 -13.21
C MET A 1 -8.05 -40.46 -12.18
N ASN A 2 -6.77 -40.17 -11.96
CA ASN A 2 -6.35 -39.14 -11.00
C ASN A 2 -6.88 -37.78 -11.47
N LYS A 3 -7.78 -37.19 -10.70
CA LYS A 3 -8.31 -35.83 -10.94
C LYS A 3 -7.11 -34.89 -10.78
N LEU A 4 -6.71 -34.25 -11.87
CA LEU A 4 -5.55 -33.35 -11.90
C LEU A 4 -5.68 -32.32 -10.76
N LEU A 5 -4.69 -32.31 -9.87
CA LEU A 5 -4.70 -31.58 -8.59
C LEU A 5 -4.41 -30.07 -8.72
N TYR A 6 -4.48 -29.53 -9.94
CA TYR A 6 -4.16 -28.15 -10.23
C TYR A 6 -5.40 -27.35 -10.65
N LEU A 7 -5.41 -26.09 -10.23
CA LEU A 7 -6.42 -25.11 -10.63
C LEU A 7 -6.29 -24.83 -12.13
N LYS A 8 -7.42 -24.71 -12.83
CA LYS A 8 -7.46 -24.17 -14.20
C LYS A 8 -7.18 -22.66 -14.17
N ASP A 9 -6.72 -22.09 -15.27
CA ASP A 9 -6.40 -20.65 -15.39
C ASP A 9 -7.50 -19.73 -14.86
N ALA A 10 -8.77 -20.04 -15.15
CA ALA A 10 -9.90 -19.26 -14.65
C ALA A 10 -9.99 -19.26 -13.11
N GLN A 11 -9.70 -20.41 -12.47
CA GLN A 11 -9.72 -20.55 -11.02
C GLN A 11 -8.50 -19.86 -10.38
N ILE A 12 -7.34 -19.87 -11.05
CA ILE A 12 -6.15 -19.13 -10.61
C ILE A 12 -6.43 -17.62 -10.62
N LYS A 13 -7.03 -17.11 -11.70
CA LYS A 13 -7.38 -15.68 -11.83
C LYS A 13 -8.38 -15.24 -10.76
N ASP A 14 -9.45 -16.01 -10.56
CA ASP A 14 -10.43 -15.76 -9.48
C ASP A 14 -9.77 -15.78 -8.09
N PHE A 15 -8.85 -16.69 -7.85
CA PHE A 15 -8.11 -16.73 -6.59
C PHE A 15 -7.21 -15.51 -6.37
N ILE A 16 -6.48 -15.07 -7.41
CA ILE A 16 -5.66 -13.84 -7.36
C ILE A 16 -6.53 -12.62 -7.06
N GLU A 17 -7.71 -12.53 -7.66
CA GLU A 17 -8.65 -11.42 -7.40
C GLU A 17 -9.15 -11.43 -5.96
N LYS A 18 -9.51 -12.60 -5.42
CA LYS A 18 -9.93 -12.74 -4.02
C LYS A 18 -8.81 -12.37 -3.05
N LEU A 19 -7.57 -12.76 -3.32
CA LEU A 19 -6.41 -12.34 -2.54
C LEU A 19 -6.23 -10.81 -2.57
N PHE A 20 -6.38 -10.21 -3.74
CA PHE A 20 -6.31 -8.75 -3.88
C PHE A 20 -7.41 -8.04 -3.08
N TYR A 21 -8.64 -8.55 -3.13
CA TYR A 21 -9.77 -8.01 -2.35
C TYR A 21 -9.50 -8.12 -0.85
N ALA A 22 -9.13 -9.30 -0.35
CA ALA A 22 -8.84 -9.53 1.06
C ALA A 22 -7.70 -8.62 1.56
N TYR A 23 -6.63 -8.48 0.78
CA TYR A 23 -5.54 -7.55 1.07
C TYR A 23 -6.05 -6.10 1.17
N ARG A 24 -6.83 -5.63 0.18
CA ARG A 24 -7.35 -4.26 0.18
C ARG A 24 -8.24 -3.97 1.39
N GLU A 25 -9.16 -4.88 1.72
CA GLU A 25 -10.07 -4.71 2.85
C GLU A 25 -9.33 -4.73 4.20
N THR A 26 -8.27 -5.53 4.32
CA THR A 26 -7.43 -5.58 5.54
C THR A 26 -6.81 -4.21 5.88
N PHE A 27 -6.53 -3.38 4.87
CA PHE A 27 -5.96 -2.04 5.06
C PHE A 27 -6.99 -0.92 4.84
N ALA A 28 -8.29 -1.21 4.92
CA ALA A 28 -9.33 -0.20 4.73
C ALA A 28 -9.53 0.70 5.97
N ASP A 29 -9.31 0.17 7.19
CA ASP A 29 -9.58 0.88 8.44
C ASP A 29 -8.82 2.21 8.61
N PRO A 30 -7.51 2.32 8.27
CA PRO A 30 -6.78 3.57 8.40
C PRO A 30 -7.40 4.74 7.63
N LYS A 31 -8.11 4.49 6.52
CA LYS A 31 -8.74 5.57 5.72
C LYS A 31 -9.73 6.38 6.55
N LYS A 32 -10.52 5.73 7.42
CA LYS A 32 -11.51 6.42 8.27
C LYS A 32 -10.84 7.41 9.21
N ILE A 33 -9.69 7.04 9.77
CA ILE A 33 -8.91 7.88 10.68
C ILE A 33 -8.23 9.00 9.90
N LEU A 34 -7.57 8.67 8.79
CA LEU A 34 -6.85 9.65 7.96
C LEU A 34 -7.78 10.76 7.43
N ASN A 35 -9.01 10.41 7.04
CA ASN A 35 -10.00 11.39 6.57
C ASN A 35 -10.34 12.45 7.63
N LYS A 36 -10.28 12.14 8.93
CA LYS A 36 -10.48 13.12 10.01
C LYS A 36 -9.40 14.21 10.03
N HIS A 37 -8.25 13.93 9.44
CA HIS A 37 -7.10 14.82 9.35
C HIS A 37 -6.87 15.31 7.91
N SER A 38 -7.82 15.10 6.99
CA SER A 38 -7.66 15.39 5.55
C SER A 38 -6.46 14.68 4.92
N PHE A 39 -6.04 13.55 5.49
CA PHE A 39 -4.91 12.78 5.02
C PHE A 39 -5.33 11.65 4.08
N GLY A 40 -4.45 11.36 3.13
CA GLY A 40 -4.54 10.22 2.22
C GLY A 40 -3.49 9.15 2.50
N ILE A 41 -3.53 8.06 1.73
CA ILE A 41 -2.57 6.94 1.85
C ILE A 41 -1.11 7.40 1.65
N ALA A 42 -0.86 8.42 0.83
CA ALA A 42 0.48 8.96 0.63
C ALA A 42 1.04 9.57 1.93
N HIS A 43 0.20 10.29 2.68
CA HIS A 43 0.54 10.86 3.99
C HIS A 43 0.83 9.75 5.00
N LEU A 44 0.00 8.71 5.06
CA LEU A 44 0.24 7.56 5.94
C LEU A 44 1.59 6.90 5.66
N LYS A 45 1.94 6.69 4.38
CA LYS A 45 3.23 6.10 4.00
C LYS A 45 4.41 6.99 4.40
N ALA A 46 4.30 8.29 4.19
CA ALA A 46 5.33 9.25 4.58
C ALA A 46 5.50 9.27 6.11
N LEU A 47 4.40 9.41 6.87
CA LEU A 47 4.39 9.39 8.32
C LEU A 47 4.98 8.10 8.88
N HIS A 48 4.64 6.94 8.32
CA HIS A 48 5.20 5.65 8.75
C HIS A 48 6.72 5.59 8.59
N LEU A 49 7.26 6.14 7.51
CA LEU A 49 8.71 6.19 7.30
C LEU A 49 9.38 7.21 8.22
N ILE A 50 8.81 8.40 8.37
CA ILE A 50 9.33 9.44 9.27
C ILE A 50 9.32 8.96 10.72
N SER A 51 8.24 8.30 11.16
CA SER A 51 8.15 7.76 12.53
C SER A 51 9.10 6.59 12.79
N LYS A 52 9.44 5.83 11.75
CA LYS A 52 10.30 4.65 11.86
C LYS A 52 11.79 4.99 11.77
N TYR A 53 12.15 6.04 11.05
CA TYR A 53 13.52 6.44 10.79
C TYR A 53 13.75 7.87 11.31
N GLU A 54 14.25 8.00 12.52
CA GLU A 54 14.62 9.30 13.09
C GLU A 54 15.77 9.94 12.29
N GLY A 55 15.70 11.25 12.06
CA GLY A 55 16.70 11.99 11.29
C GLY A 55 16.68 11.73 9.77
N LEU A 56 15.65 11.05 9.25
CA LEU A 56 15.52 10.77 7.82
C LEU A 56 15.52 12.06 6.98
N THR A 57 16.44 12.14 6.01
CA THR A 57 16.50 13.28 5.09
C THR A 57 15.39 13.22 4.03
N ILE A 58 15.08 14.36 3.42
CA ILE A 58 14.11 14.44 2.31
C ILE A 58 14.52 13.52 1.15
N THR A 59 15.81 13.48 0.80
CA THR A 59 16.31 12.63 -0.29
C THR A 59 16.11 11.15 0.01
N GLU A 60 16.37 10.71 1.24
CA GLU A 60 16.15 9.32 1.64
C GLU A 60 14.66 8.96 1.67
N LEU A 61 13.80 9.90 2.09
CA LEU A 61 12.35 9.70 2.06
C LEU A 61 11.84 9.50 0.63
N ILE A 62 12.30 10.33 -0.32
CA ILE A 62 11.97 10.20 -1.75
C ILE A 62 12.42 8.83 -2.29
N LEU A 63 13.66 8.42 -1.98
CA LEU A 63 14.21 7.13 -2.41
C LEU A 63 13.43 5.94 -1.83
N LYS A 64 13.09 5.98 -0.55
CA LYS A 64 12.32 4.90 0.12
C LYS A 64 10.89 4.83 -0.40
N LEU A 65 10.25 5.97 -0.66
CA LEU A 65 8.89 6.02 -1.22
C LEU A 65 8.83 5.72 -2.72
N LYS A 66 9.96 5.79 -3.43
CA LYS A 66 10.06 5.66 -4.89
C LYS A 66 9.14 6.64 -5.63
N ILE A 67 9.13 7.89 -5.19
CA ILE A 67 8.34 8.99 -5.79
C ILE A 67 9.25 10.12 -6.27
N THR A 68 8.67 11.14 -6.91
CA THR A 68 9.41 12.36 -7.29
C THR A 68 9.36 13.40 -6.18
N LYS A 69 10.29 14.36 -6.18
CA LYS A 69 10.26 15.52 -5.28
C LYS A 69 8.95 16.31 -5.40
N GLN A 70 8.47 16.52 -6.62
CA GLN A 70 7.18 17.18 -6.87
C GLN A 70 6.02 16.40 -6.23
N SER A 71 6.06 15.07 -6.28
CA SER A 71 5.03 14.27 -5.62
C SER A 71 5.12 14.34 -4.10
N LEU A 72 6.32 14.37 -3.53
CA LEU A 72 6.52 14.53 -2.09
C LEU A 72 6.02 15.90 -1.60
N ASN A 73 6.26 16.98 -2.36
CA ASN A 73 5.77 18.32 -2.04
C ASN A 73 4.23 18.46 -2.00
N ARG A 74 3.48 17.46 -2.49
CA ARG A 74 2.01 17.42 -2.35
C ARG A 74 1.55 16.68 -1.10
N VAL A 75 2.50 16.06 -0.38
CA VAL A 75 2.25 15.22 0.80
C VAL A 75 2.78 15.90 2.06
N LEU A 76 3.88 16.64 1.96
CA LEU A 76 4.38 17.55 2.99
C LEU A 76 3.66 18.89 2.88
#